data_AF-A0A955KYX1-F1
#
_entry.id   AF-A0A955KYX1-F1
#
_cell.length_a   1.000
_cell.length_b   1.000
_cell.length_c   1.000
_cell.angle_alpha   90.00
_cell.angle_beta   90.00
_cell.angle_gamma   90.00
#
_symmetry.space_group_name_H-M   'P 1'
#
loop_
_entity.id
_entity.type
_entity.pdbx_description
1 polymer ?
#
loop_
_entity_poly.entity_id
_entity_poly.type
_entity_poly.pdbx_seq_one_letter_code
_entity_poly.pdbx_strand_id
1 'polypeptide(L)'
;MKLEILRALMLGIDVIVIDPENEYKPLVDTVGGGYINISLNARERLNPFDLPKGLKDQESYPGDRLREAVVGLIGLMNLLLGKCTPSEESILERAMVTTYSLK
;
A
#
# COMPACT_ATOMS: atom_id res chain seq x y z
N MET A 1 8.01 14.26 -17.20
CA MET A 1 7.67 13.94 -15.79
C MET A 1 8.27 14.88 -14.75
N LYS A 2 9.61 14.96 -14.55
CA LYS A 2 10.20 15.78 -13.46
C LYS A 2 9.74 17.25 -13.44
N LEU A 3 9.61 17.88 -14.62
CA LEU A 3 9.12 19.26 -14.74
C LEU A 3 7.63 19.41 -14.38
N GLU A 4 6.82 18.40 -14.69
CA GLU A 4 5.38 18.39 -14.35
C GLU A 4 5.17 18.23 -12.85
N ILE A 5 5.98 17.39 -12.20
CA ILE A 5 6.01 17.26 -10.74
C ILE A 5 6.34 18.61 -10.09
N LEU A 6 7.39 19.29 -10.55
CA LEU A 6 7.75 20.61 -10.05
C LEU A 6 6.64 21.64 -10.26
N ARG A 7 5.99 21.64 -11.44
CA ARG A 7 4.88 22.54 -11.72
C ARG A 7 3.67 22.26 -10.82
N ALA A 8 3.36 20.99 -10.55
CA ALA A 8 2.30 20.60 -9.63
C ALA A 8 2.61 21.09 -8.20
N LEU A 9 3.84 20.87 -7.73
CA LEU A 9 4.30 21.37 -6.43
C LEU A 9 4.23 22.91 -6.34
N MET A 10 4.59 23.63 -7.42
CA MET A 10 4.45 25.09 -7.49
C MET A 10 3.00 25.58 -7.42
N LEU A 11 2.04 24.74 -7.83
CA LEU A 11 0.61 24.99 -7.70
C LEU A 11 0.05 24.57 -6.32
N GLY A 12 0.91 24.10 -5.41
CA GLY A 12 0.52 23.62 -4.09
C GLY A 12 -0.16 22.25 -4.11
N ILE A 13 0.06 21.46 -5.17
CA ILE A 13 -0.51 20.11 -5.32
C ILE A 13 0.49 19.09 -4.76
N ASP A 14 0.03 18.22 -3.85
CA ASP A 14 0.83 17.12 -3.34
C ASP A 14 1.05 16.05 -4.41
N VAL A 15 2.29 15.53 -4.48
CA VAL A 15 2.68 14.51 -5.46
C VAL A 15 3.30 13.32 -4.73
N ILE A 16 2.79 12.12 -5.03
CA ILE A 16 3.34 10.85 -4.57
C ILE A 16 3.86 10.09 -5.78
N VAL A 17 5.09 9.58 -5.70
CA VAL A 17 5.76 8.87 -6.80
C VAL A 17 6.20 7.49 -6.33
N ILE A 18 5.90 6.46 -7.12
CA ILE A 18 6.45 5.11 -6.95
C ILE A 18 7.69 5.03 -7.84
N ASP A 19 8.87 4.99 -7.23
CA ASP A 19 10.17 5.12 -7.92
C ASP A 19 10.99 3.83 -7.82
N PRO A 20 10.79 2.84 -8.72
CA PRO A 20 11.55 1.59 -8.69
C PRO A 20 13.03 1.78 -9.10
N GLU A 21 13.35 2.84 -9.83
CA GLU A 21 14.71 3.11 -10.37
C GLU A 21 15.49 4.14 -9.55
N ASN A 22 14.90 4.70 -8.50
CA ASN A 22 15.48 5.76 -7.66
C ASN A 22 15.87 7.03 -8.44
N GLU A 23 15.19 7.32 -9.54
CA GLU A 23 15.52 8.44 -10.42
C GLU A 23 15.01 9.81 -9.90
N TYR A 24 14.04 9.80 -8.98
CA TYR A 24 13.42 11.00 -8.40
C TYR A 24 14.04 11.39 -7.06
N LYS A 25 14.91 10.57 -6.48
CA LYS A 25 15.56 10.88 -5.19
C LYS A 25 16.24 12.26 -5.16
N PRO A 26 17.05 12.67 -6.17
CA PRO A 26 17.64 14.02 -6.17
C PRO A 26 16.60 15.15 -6.23
N LEU A 27 15.47 14.90 -6.90
CA LEU A 27 14.38 15.86 -6.98
C LEU A 27 13.73 16.03 -5.60
N VAL A 28 13.45 14.92 -4.91
CA VAL A 28 12.87 14.91 -3.55
C VAL A 28 13.76 15.68 -2.58
N ASP A 29 15.08 15.44 -2.63
CA ASP A 29 16.06 16.14 -1.78
C ASP A 29 16.09 17.65 -2.05
N THR A 30 15.88 18.07 -3.31
CA THR A 30 15.89 19.49 -3.71
C THR A 30 14.64 20.24 -3.27
N VAL A 31 13.47 19.58 -3.30
CA VAL A 31 12.19 20.19 -2.94
C VAL A 31 11.84 20.04 -1.46
N GLY A 32 12.69 19.36 -0.68
CA GLY A 32 12.45 19.08 0.74
C GLY A 32 11.33 18.08 1.00
N GLY A 33 11.09 17.16 0.06
CA GLY A 33 10.07 16.12 0.19
C GLY A 33 10.49 14.95 1.08
N GLY A 34 9.57 14.01 1.30
CA GLY A 34 9.86 12.74 1.98
C GLY A 34 10.25 11.64 1.00
N TYR A 35 11.32 10.91 1.29
CA TYR A 35 11.71 9.72 0.54
C TYR A 35 11.63 8.49 1.45
N ILE A 36 10.79 7.52 1.11
CA ILE A 36 10.62 6.27 1.85
C ILE A 36 11.37 5.17 1.08
N ASN A 37 12.46 4.67 1.67
CA ASN A 37 13.22 3.58 1.08
C ASN A 37 12.53 2.24 1.38
N ILE A 38 12.09 1.52 0.34
CA ILE A 38 11.54 0.17 0.48
C ILE A 38 12.66 -0.83 0.18
N SER A 39 13.40 -1.21 1.23
CA SER A 39 14.45 -2.25 1.12
C SER A 39 14.54 -3.08 2.41
N LEU A 40 15.15 -4.26 2.32
CA LEU A 40 15.33 -5.15 3.48
C LEU A 40 16.12 -4.50 4.64
N ASN A 41 17.00 -3.56 4.32
CA ASN A 41 17.84 -2.84 5.26
C ASN A 41 17.28 -1.45 5.64
N ALA A 42 16.13 -1.06 5.09
CA ALA A 42 15.49 0.21 5.44
C ALA A 42 14.97 0.17 6.88
N ARG A 43 14.92 1.34 7.52
CA ARG A 43 14.32 1.49 8.85
C ARG A 43 12.79 1.44 8.75
N GLU A 44 12.27 1.97 7.66
CA GLU A 44 10.86 2.03 7.31
C GLU A 44 10.39 0.66 6.80
N ARG A 45 9.26 0.17 7.31
CA ARG A 45 8.63 -1.08 6.87
C ARG A 45 7.16 -0.85 6.64
N LEU A 46 6.68 -1.28 5.48
CA LEU A 46 5.26 -1.31 5.17
C LEU A 46 4.70 -2.69 5.53
N ASN A 47 3.66 -2.73 6.36
CA ASN A 47 2.92 -3.95 6.63
C ASN A 47 1.67 -4.00 5.73
N PRO A 48 1.60 -4.90 4.74
CA PRO A 48 0.41 -5.04 3.90
C PRO A 48 -0.79 -5.58 4.68
N PHE A 49 -0.58 -6.17 5.87
CA PHE A 49 -1.63 -6.68 6.74
C PHE A 49 -2.21 -5.62 7.69
N ASP A 50 -1.80 -4.36 7.60
CA ASP A 50 -2.44 -3.32 8.39
C ASP A 50 -3.79 -2.93 7.76
N LEU A 51 -4.86 -2.98 8.57
CA LEU A 51 -6.19 -2.56 8.11
C LEU A 51 -6.20 -1.05 7.88
N PRO A 52 -6.71 -0.56 6.73
CA PRO A 52 -6.83 0.86 6.48
C PRO A 52 -7.71 1.51 7.56
N LYS A 53 -7.18 2.57 8.17
CA LYS A 53 -7.99 3.45 9.02
C LYS A 53 -9.04 4.08 8.10
N GLY A 54 -10.32 3.96 8.48
CA GLY A 54 -11.41 4.53 7.69
C GLY A 54 -11.13 6.01 7.43
N LEU A 55 -11.35 6.46 6.21
CA LEU A 55 -11.33 7.88 5.89
C LEU A 55 -12.40 8.55 6.76
N LYS A 56 -12.05 9.68 7.39
CA LYS A 56 -12.92 10.35 8.38
C LYS A 56 -14.33 10.69 7.85
N ASP A 57 -14.50 10.72 6.52
CA ASP A 57 -15.73 11.11 5.84
C ASP A 57 -16.47 9.93 5.16
N GLN A 58 -16.02 8.68 5.34
CA GLN A 58 -16.76 7.49 4.90
C GLN A 58 -17.27 6.68 6.09
N GLU A 59 -18.59 6.54 6.21
CA GLU A 59 -19.22 5.52 7.03
C GLU A 59 -19.00 4.14 6.41
N SER A 60 -17.79 3.59 6.55
CA SER A 60 -17.54 2.19 6.25
C SER A 60 -17.71 1.37 7.52
N TYR A 61 -18.72 0.49 7.53
CA TYR A 61 -18.89 -0.49 8.59
C TYR A 61 -17.60 -1.30 8.73
N PRO A 62 -17.18 -1.65 9.96
CA PRO A 62 -15.93 -2.40 10.18
C PRO A 62 -15.78 -3.66 9.34
N GLY A 63 -16.88 -4.35 9.02
CA GLY A 63 -16.90 -5.55 8.18
C GLY A 63 -16.53 -5.32 6.72
N ASP A 64 -16.86 -4.14 6.15
CA ASP A 64 -16.58 -3.85 4.74
C ASP A 64 -15.08 -3.60 4.51
N ARG A 65 -14.43 -2.89 5.45
CA ARG A 65 -12.98 -2.66 5.42
C ARG A 65 -12.17 -3.94 5.53
N LEU A 66 -12.62 -4.88 6.37
CA LEU A 66 -11.98 -6.18 6.47
C LEU A 66 -12.11 -6.96 5.17
N ARG A 67 -13.29 -6.96 4.54
CA ARG A 67 -13.51 -7.66 3.26
C ARG A 67 -12.62 -7.09 2.15
N GLU A 68 -12.54 -5.76 2.04
CA GLU A 68 -11.65 -5.10 1.08
C GLU A 68 -10.18 -5.43 1.30
N ALA A 69 -9.73 -5.42 2.56
CA ALA A 69 -8.35 -5.79 2.91
C ALA A 69 -8.04 -7.25 2.57
N VAL A 70 -8.97 -8.16 2.84
CA VAL A 70 -8.82 -9.60 2.51
C VAL A 70 -8.71 -9.79 0.99
N VAL A 71 -9.56 -9.14 0.19
CA VAL A 71 -9.47 -9.20 -1.27
C VAL A 71 -8.12 -8.67 -1.78
N GLY A 72 -7.67 -7.53 -1.26
CA GLY A 72 -6.37 -6.96 -1.60
C GLY A 72 -5.20 -7.88 -1.24
N LEU A 73 -5.25 -8.50 -0.06
CA LEU A 73 -4.24 -9.46 0.39
C LEU A 73 -4.22 -10.73 -0.46
N ILE A 74 -5.38 -11.28 -0.85
CA ILE A 74 -5.44 -12.43 -1.76
C ILE A 74 -4.81 -12.07 -3.12
N GLY A 75 -5.10 -10.88 -3.64
CA GLY A 75 -4.46 -10.37 -4.85
C GLY A 75 -2.94 -10.27 -4.73
N LEU A 76 -2.45 -9.78 -3.58
CA LEU A 76 -1.02 -9.73 -3.28
C LEU A 76 -0.42 -11.15 -3.17
N MET A 77 -1.08 -12.09 -2.50
CA MET A 77 -0.61 -13.47 -2.38
C MET A 77 -0.50 -14.14 -3.74
N ASN A 78 -1.48 -13.94 -4.63
CA ASN A 78 -1.44 -14.45 -6.00
C ASN A 78 -0.28 -13.85 -6.83
N LEU A 79 0.09 -12.59 -6.58
CA LEU A 79 1.23 -11.96 -7.23
C LEU A 79 2.57 -12.51 -6.71
N LEU A 80 2.66 -12.79 -5.41
CA LEU A 80 3.89 -13.25 -4.75
C LEU A 80 4.14 -14.76 -4.90
N LEU A 81 3.09 -15.57 -4.75
CA LEU A 81 3.16 -17.03 -4.76
C LEU A 81 2.85 -17.64 -6.13
N GLY A 82 2.38 -16.82 -7.07
CA GLY A 82 1.78 -17.28 -8.32
C GLY A 82 0.29 -17.62 -8.15
N LYS A 83 -0.34 -18.14 -9.21
CA LYS A 83 -1.78 -18.43 -9.20
C LYS A 83 -2.10 -19.52 -8.17
N CYS A 84 -2.79 -19.13 -7.10
CA CYS A 84 -3.35 -20.06 -6.14
C CYS A 84 -4.53 -20.81 -6.77
N THR A 85 -4.70 -22.07 -6.38
CA THR A 85 -5.90 -22.84 -6.70
C THR A 85 -7.10 -22.32 -5.89
N PRO A 86 -8.35 -22.59 -6.32
CA PRO A 86 -9.53 -22.18 -5.56
C PRO A 86 -9.55 -22.69 -4.11
N SER A 87 -8.99 -23.88 -3.88
CA SER A 87 -8.86 -24.46 -2.55
C SER A 87 -7.87 -23.68 -1.67
N GLU A 88 -6.72 -23.28 -2.24
CA GLU A 88 -5.71 -22.49 -1.53
C GLU A 88 -6.20 -21.08 -1.23
N GLU A 89 -6.89 -20.43 -2.18
CA GLU A 89 -7.53 -19.13 -1.94
C GLU A 89 -8.56 -19.20 -0.81
N SER A 90 -9.39 -20.25 -0.78
CA SER A 90 -10.38 -20.44 0.29
C SER A 90 -9.73 -20.64 1.67
N ILE A 91 -8.59 -21.32 1.73
CA ILE A 91 -7.82 -21.49 2.97
C ILE A 91 -7.20 -20.15 3.40
N LEU A 92 -6.60 -19.41 2.47
CA LEU A 92 -6.00 -18.10 2.71
C LEU A 92 -7.04 -17.10 3.23
N GLU A 93 -8.20 -17.01 2.56
CA GLU A 93 -9.30 -16.14 2.97
C GLU A 93 -9.74 -16.43 4.41
N ARG A 94 -9.98 -17.72 4.71
CA ARG A 94 -10.38 -18.15 6.06
C ARG A 94 -9.32 -17.81 7.11
N ALA A 95 -8.04 -18.01 6.79
CA ALA A 95 -6.93 -17.70 7.68
C ALA A 95 -6.85 -16.20 7.97
N MET A 96 -7.00 -15.34 6.96
CA MET A 96 -6.99 -13.89 7.12
C MET A 96 -8.17 -13.43 7.99
N VAL A 97 -9.40 -13.83 7.66
CA VAL A 97 -10.61 -13.46 8.43
C VAL A 97 -10.49 -13.89 9.89
N THR A 98 -10.00 -15.11 10.14
CA THR A 98 -9.81 -15.61 11.50
C THR A 98 -8.76 -14.80 12.25
N THR A 99 -7.63 -14.48 11.59
CA THR A 99 -6.54 -13.69 12.20
C THR A 99 -7.00 -12.30 12.63
N TYR A 100 -7.80 -11.62 11.81
CA TYR A 100 -8.35 -10.31 12.17
C TYR A 100 -9.51 -10.38 13.18
N SER A 101 -10.22 -11.51 13.28
CA SER A 101 -11.28 -11.71 14.27
C SER A 101 -10.76 -12.05 15.67
N LEU A 102 -9.52 -12.54 15.78
CA LEU A 102 -8.86 -12.83 17.06
C LEU A 102 -8.25 -11.60 17.73
N LYS A 103 -8.25 -10.46 17.04
CA LYS A 103 -7.68 -9.19 17.46
C LYS A 103 -8.78 -8.21 17.86
#